data_AF-Q98P94-F1
#
_entry.id   AF-Q98P94-F1
#
_cell.length_a   1.000
_cell.length_b   1.000
_cell.length_c   1.000
_cell.angle_alpha   90.00
_cell.angle_beta   90.00
_cell.angle_gamma   90.00
#
_symmetry.space_group_name_H-M   'P 1'
#
loop_
_entity.id
_entity.type
_entity.pdbx_description
1 polymer ?
#
loop_
_entity_poly.entity_id
_entity_poly.type
_entity_poly.pdbx_seq_one_letter_code
_entity_poly.pdbx_strand_id
1 'polypeptide(L)' 'MAEGGFPQANLKVHGWGKKACARAHIGGPVRAYGLWRDLSKDEDYPLMVWAFAKKELATPQ' A
#
# COMPACT_ATOMS: atom_id res chain seq x y z
N MET A 1 -17.98 -12.33 -3.52
CA MET A 1 -17.76 -11.04 -4.19
C MET A 1 -17.27 -10.06 -3.15
N ALA A 2 -16.42 -9.09 -3.52
CA ALA A 2 -16.10 -7.98 -2.62
C ALA A 2 -17.28 -7.00 -2.54
N GLU A 3 -17.32 -6.18 -1.50
CA GLU A 3 -18.40 -5.21 -1.22
C GLU A 3 -18.69 -4.27 -2.41
N GLY A 4 -17.68 -3.98 -3.23
CA GLY A 4 -17.82 -3.17 -4.46
C GLY A 4 -18.37 -3.90 -5.70
N GLY A 5 -18.88 -5.13 -5.57
CA GLY A 5 -19.45 -5.89 -6.71
C GLY A 5 -18.41 -6.43 -7.69
N PHE A 6 -17.13 -6.46 -7.30
CA PHE A 6 -16.05 -7.04 -8.10
C PHE A 6 -15.78 -8.50 -7.68
N PRO A 7 -15.47 -9.40 -8.64
CA PRO A 7 -14.97 -10.72 -8.32
C PRO A 7 -13.67 -10.61 -7.52
N GLN A 8 -13.57 -11.36 -6.42
CA GLN A 8 -12.41 -11.29 -5.53
C GLN A 8 -11.12 -11.72 -6.23
N ALA A 9 -11.21 -12.68 -7.16
CA ALA A 9 -10.09 -13.10 -8.00
C ALA A 9 -9.55 -11.98 -8.92
N ASN A 10 -10.36 -10.95 -9.20
CA ASN A 10 -9.99 -9.81 -10.04
C ASN A 10 -9.56 -8.58 -9.25
N LEU A 11 -9.31 -8.75 -7.94
CA LEU A 11 -8.76 -7.70 -7.09
C LEU A 11 -7.27 -7.93 -6.91
N LYS A 12 -6.47 -6.91 -7.23
CA LYS A 12 -5.06 -6.85 -6.88
C LYS A 12 -4.80 -5.68 -5.95
N VAL A 13 -4.47 -5.98 -4.70
CA VAL A 13 -4.16 -4.98 -3.68
C VAL A 13 -2.66 -4.76 -3.65
N HIS A 14 -2.28 -3.49 -3.64
CA HIS A 14 -0.90 -3.04 -3.54
C HIS A 14 -0.77 -2.08 -2.36
N GLY A 15 0.41 -2.06 -1.77
CA GLY A 15 0.72 -1.15 -0.68
C GLY A 15 2.12 -0.58 -0.86
N TRP A 16 2.30 0.66 -0.41
CA TRP A 16 3.59 1.32 -0.37
C TRP A 16 3.76 2.12 0.93
N GLY A 17 5.01 2.30 1.31
CA GLY A 17 5.42 3.07 2.48
C GLY A 17 5.59 2.21 3.73
N LYS A 18 6.20 2.82 4.74
CA LYS A 18 6.62 2.20 5.99
C LYS A 18 6.48 3.19 7.14
N LYS A 19 6.18 2.71 8.35
CA LYS A 19 6.11 3.54 9.57
C LYS A 19 7.37 4.41 9.80
N ALA A 20 8.54 3.93 9.41
CA ALA A 20 9.80 4.67 9.48
C ALA A 20 9.86 5.89 8.54
N CYS A 21 9.32 5.80 7.32
CA CYS A 21 9.21 6.94 6.40
C CYS A 21 8.30 8.03 6.97
N ALA A 22 7.15 7.64 7.52
CA ALA A 22 6.23 8.57 8.16
C ALA A 22 6.87 9.24 9.39
N ARG A 23 7.56 8.46 10.25
CA ARG A 23 8.30 9.00 11.40
C ARG A 23 9.40 9.98 10.99
N ALA A 24 10.09 9.73 9.88
CA ALA A 24 11.11 10.64 9.36
C ALA A 24 10.53 11.95 8.82
N HIS A 25 9.30 11.94 8.30
CA HIS A 25 8.65 13.14 7.76
C HIS A 25 7.83 13.92 8.78
N ILE A 26 7.26 13.26 9.80
CA ILE A 26 6.40 13.89 10.82
C ILE A 26 7.18 14.23 12.09
N GLY A 27 8.20 13.44 12.45
CA GLY A 27 8.77 13.42 13.80
C GLY A 27 10.07 14.22 14.03
N GLY A 28 10.64 14.91 13.04
CA GLY A 28 11.85 15.70 13.25
C GLY A 28 12.60 16.09 11.97
N PRO A 29 13.72 16.82 12.08
CA PRO A 29 14.52 17.24 10.93
C PRO A 29 15.01 16.01 10.17
N VAL A 30 14.67 15.92 8.88
CA VAL A 30 14.96 14.81 7.95
C VAL A 30 16.41 14.32 8.03
N ARG A 31 17.35 15.21 8.40
CA ARG A 31 18.78 14.91 8.62
C ARG A 31 19.07 13.93 9.76
N ALA A 32 18.14 13.70 10.69
CA ALA A 32 18.30 12.77 11.81
C ALA A 32 18.09 11.29 11.40
N TYR A 33 17.49 11.02 10.23
CA TYR A 33 17.09 9.67 9.82
C TYR A 33 18.01 9.02 8.78
N GLY A 34 19.14 9.63 8.43
CA GLY A 34 20.02 9.15 7.34
C GLY A 34 21.31 8.46 7.76
N LEU A 35 21.85 8.69 8.96
CA LEU A 35 23.22 8.25 9.28
C LEU A 35 23.32 6.85 9.91
N TRP A 36 22.29 6.33 10.59
CA TRP A 36 22.41 5.08 11.37
C TRP A 36 21.11 4.27 11.55
N ARG A 37 20.04 4.58 10.81
CA ARG A 37 18.76 3.88 10.94
C ARG A 37 18.42 3.11 9.68
N ASP A 38 18.19 1.81 9.86
CA ASP A 38 17.76 0.91 8.80
C ASP A 38 16.40 1.37 8.25
N LEU A 39 16.37 1.47 6.93
CA LEU A 39 15.23 1.88 6.12
C LEU A 39 14.68 0.68 5.33
N SER A 40 14.97 -0.55 5.74
CA SER A 40 14.40 -1.75 5.16
C SER A 40 12.87 -1.74 5.16
N LYS A 41 12.29 -2.43 4.19
CA LYS A 41 10.85 -2.49 3.94
C LYS A 41 10.19 -3.27 5.09
N ASP A 42 9.20 -2.67 5.74
CA ASP A 42 8.34 -3.32 6.74
C ASP A 42 7.01 -3.62 6.06
N GLU A 43 6.67 -4.90 5.91
CA GLU A 43 5.46 -5.35 5.22
C GLU A 43 4.20 -5.25 6.10
N ASP A 44 4.36 -5.06 7.41
CA ASP A 44 3.25 -5.02 8.37
C ASP A 44 2.57 -3.64 8.46
N TYR A 45 3.19 -2.58 7.92
CA TYR A 45 2.68 -1.19 8.02
C TYR A 45 2.77 -0.39 6.70
N PRO A 46 1.91 -0.68 5.71
CA PRO A 46 1.79 0.15 4.51
C PRO A 46 1.19 1.53 4.85
N LEU A 47 1.85 2.61 4.42
CA LEU A 47 1.36 3.98 4.63
C LEU A 47 0.30 4.39 3.61
N MET A 48 0.39 3.84 2.41
CA MET A 48 -0.56 4.03 1.32
C MET A 48 -0.95 2.65 0.81
N VAL A 49 -2.25 2.43 0.65
CA VAL A 49 -2.81 1.19 0.11
C VAL A 49 -3.74 1.57 -1.03
N TRP A 50 -3.64 0.82 -2.13
CA TRP A 50 -4.56 0.97 -3.27
C TRP A 50 -4.86 -0.40 -3.87
N ALA A 51 -5.92 -0.48 -4.67
CA ALA A 51 -6.31 -1.72 -5.32
C ALA A 51 -6.73 -1.45 -6.77
N PHE A 52 -6.39 -2.39 -7.64
CA PHE A 52 -6.94 -2.47 -8.99
C PHE A 52 -8.06 -3.51 -9.00
N ALA A 53 -9.22 -3.11 -9.47
CA ALA A 53 -10.40 -3.98 -9.60
C ALA A 53 -10.83 -4.07 -11.06
N LYS A 54 -11.05 -5.29 -11.54
CA LYS A 54 -11.53 -5.54 -12.91
C LYS A 54 -12.92 -6.15 -12.87
N LYS A 55 -13.87 -5.53 -13.58
CA LYS A 55 -15.19 -6.12 -13.82
C LYS A 55 -15.04 -7.33 -14.73
N GLU A 56 -15.84 -8.36 -14.51
CA GLU A 56 -16.01 -9.39 -15.53
C GLU A 56 -16.61 -8.73 -16.78
N LEU A 57 -16.00 -9.01 -17.94
CA LEU A 57 -16.63 -8.70 -19.21
C LEU A 57 -17.89 -9.54 -19.27
N ALA A 58 -19.06 -8.90 -19.35
CA ALA A 58 -20.30 -9.62 -19.55
C ALA A 58 -20.14 -10.49 -20.79
N THR A 59 -20.14 -11.81 -20.62
CA THR A 59 -20.28 -12.72 -21.74
C THR A 59 -21.65 -12.41 -22.37
N PRO A 60 -21.72 -11.95 -23.62
CA PRO A 60 -23.00 -11.87 -24.29
C PRO A 60 -23.57 -13.29 -24.32
N GLN A 61 -24.73 -13.49 -23.71
CA GLN A 61 -25.50 -14.74 -23.82
C GLN A 61 -26.15 -14.82 -25.20
#